data_AF-A0A7V1WBB8-F1
#
_entry.id   AF-A0A7V1WBB8-F1
#
_cell.length_a   1.000
_cell.length_b   1.000
_cell.length_c   1.000
_cell.angle_alpha   90.00
_cell.angle_beta   90.00
_cell.angle_gamma   90.00
#
_symmetry.space_group_name_H-M   'P 1'
#
loop_
_entity.id
_entity.type
_entity.pdbx_description
1 polymer ?
#
loop_
_entity_poly.entity_id
_entity_poly.type
_entity_poly.pdbx_seq_one_letter_code
_entity_poly.pdbx_strand_id
1 'polypeptide(L)'
;MRAKALGVGAGILLIAAALRGGAADWPFWGRDMTRNMISDETGLPDSFDAGRFKGSTEEIDLATTKNVKWVAKLGSQTYGNPTVAGGRVFVGTNNESPRDRRIQGDRGILYCLDEKTGDLLWQLAVPKLGTGKVSDWEFLGLCSSPAIEGGRVYIVTNRCEAMCLDAAGMANGNDGPFKEEGQYMAGPGKPPLQVTDRDADILWRFDMREELGVFPHNITNCAPLIIGDKVVVTTSNGVDWTHTNIPNPRAPCLAMLDKNTGKLLAEEASGVAARTLHSNWSSPAGGMLNGQEL
;
A
#
# COMPACT_ATOMS: atom_id res chain seq x y z
N MET A 1 -36.74 25.79 67.55
CA MET A 1 -37.94 25.13 66.98
C MET A 1 -37.73 24.96 65.49
N ARG A 2 -37.73 23.70 65.01
CA ARG A 2 -37.77 23.22 63.61
C ARG A 2 -36.59 23.58 62.67
N ALA A 3 -35.68 22.61 62.58
CA ALA A 3 -34.78 22.41 61.45
C ALA A 3 -35.57 22.07 60.17
N LYS A 4 -35.11 22.57 59.02
CA LYS A 4 -35.47 22.06 57.69
C LYS A 4 -34.18 21.58 57.01
N ALA A 5 -34.08 20.28 56.82
CA ALA A 5 -33.05 19.65 56.01
C ALA A 5 -33.34 19.93 54.53
N LEU A 6 -32.39 20.55 53.82
CA LEU A 6 -32.36 20.52 52.36
C LEU A 6 -31.61 19.24 51.94
N GLY A 7 -32.35 18.29 51.39
CA GLY A 7 -31.77 17.13 50.73
C GLY A 7 -31.17 17.55 49.38
N VAL A 8 -29.85 17.43 49.25
CA VAL A 8 -29.15 17.53 47.97
C VAL A 8 -29.26 16.17 47.29
N GLY A 9 -30.16 16.05 46.32
CA GLY A 9 -30.22 14.89 45.43
C GLY A 9 -29.11 14.99 44.39
N ALA A 10 -27.99 14.30 44.62
CA ALA A 10 -26.96 14.10 43.61
C ALA A 10 -27.45 13.05 42.60
N GLY A 11 -28.06 13.51 41.50
CA GLY A 11 -28.34 12.66 40.35
C GLY A 11 -27.04 12.32 39.62
N ILE A 12 -26.52 11.12 39.85
CA ILE A 12 -25.44 10.56 39.03
C ILE A 12 -26.05 10.21 37.67
N LEU A 13 -25.88 11.10 36.68
CA LEU A 13 -26.09 10.75 35.28
C LEU A 13 -24.96 9.80 34.86
N LEU A 14 -25.25 8.50 34.86
CA LEU A 14 -24.45 7.51 34.13
C LEU A 14 -24.65 7.77 32.63
N ILE A 15 -23.75 8.57 32.05
CA ILE A 15 -23.57 8.61 30.60
C ILE A 15 -22.96 7.25 30.22
N ALA A 16 -23.83 6.29 29.89
CA ALA A 16 -23.42 5.12 29.15
C ALA A 16 -23.00 5.59 27.75
N ALA A 17 -21.73 5.96 27.62
CA ALA A 17 -21.11 6.07 26.31
C ALA A 17 -21.15 4.66 25.71
N ALA A 18 -22.10 4.43 24.81
CA ALA A 18 -22.05 3.28 23.94
C ALA A 18 -20.74 3.39 23.16
N LEU A 19 -19.73 2.64 23.59
CA LEU A 19 -18.57 2.29 22.77
C LEU A 19 -19.14 1.50 21.59
N ARG A 20 -19.63 2.21 20.57
CA ARG A 20 -19.75 1.65 19.23
C ARG A 20 -18.31 1.46 18.78
N GLY A 21 -17.73 0.30 19.10
CA GLY A 21 -16.43 -0.08 18.57
C GLY A 21 -16.51 0.05 17.05
N GLY A 22 -15.73 0.96 16.48
CA GLY A 22 -15.45 0.91 15.05
C GLY A 22 -14.65 -0.36 14.77
N ALA A 23 -14.72 -0.85 13.53
CA ALA A 23 -13.81 -1.91 13.10
C ALA A 23 -12.36 -1.44 13.29
N ALA A 24 -11.49 -2.34 13.71
CA ALA A 24 -10.07 -2.05 13.85
C ALA A 24 -9.41 -1.87 12.47
N ASP A 25 -8.38 -1.01 12.44
CA ASP A 25 -7.53 -0.88 11.27
C ASP A 25 -6.80 -2.21 10.98
N TRP A 26 -6.53 -2.48 9.70
CA TRP A 26 -5.67 -3.54 9.18
C TRP A 26 -4.49 -2.94 8.40
N PRO A 27 -3.55 -2.26 9.08
CA PRO A 27 -2.53 -1.42 8.44
C PRO A 27 -1.43 -2.20 7.69
N PHE A 28 -1.33 -3.51 7.87
CA PHE A 28 -0.32 -4.37 7.23
C PHE A 28 -0.98 -5.58 6.60
N TRP A 29 -0.36 -6.12 5.53
CA TRP A 29 -0.63 -7.51 5.15
C TRP A 29 -0.19 -8.42 6.29
N GLY A 30 -1.14 -9.11 6.94
CA GLY A 30 -0.87 -9.78 8.21
C GLY A 30 -1.29 -9.01 9.47
N ARG A 31 -2.26 -8.09 9.36
CA ARG A 31 -2.84 -7.25 10.44
C ARG A 31 -1.87 -6.20 10.96
N ASP A 32 -0.76 -6.65 11.52
CA ASP A 32 0.27 -5.85 12.16
C ASP A 32 1.66 -6.41 11.80
N MET A 33 2.72 -5.92 12.45
CA MET A 33 4.10 -6.37 12.22
C MET A 33 4.32 -7.87 12.49
N THR A 34 3.47 -8.53 13.28
CA THR A 34 3.57 -9.97 13.58
C THR A 34 3.19 -10.86 12.40
N ARG A 35 2.57 -10.28 11.37
CA ARG A 35 2.02 -11.00 10.20
C ARG A 35 0.94 -12.03 10.54
N ASN A 36 0.31 -11.91 11.71
CA ASN A 36 -0.72 -12.83 12.15
C ASN A 36 -2.09 -12.44 11.59
N MET A 37 -2.65 -13.26 10.69
CA MET A 37 -3.90 -13.01 9.96
C MET A 37 -5.18 -13.22 10.81
N ILE A 38 -5.10 -13.11 12.14
CA ILE A 38 -6.25 -13.29 13.03
C ILE A 38 -6.96 -11.94 13.21
N SER A 39 -8.25 -11.90 12.88
CA SER A 39 -9.10 -10.76 13.22
C SER A 39 -9.84 -11.01 14.54
N ASP A 40 -9.88 -10.00 15.40
CA ASP A 40 -10.70 -10.01 16.62
C ASP A 40 -12.14 -9.52 16.36
N GLU A 41 -12.45 -9.14 15.10
CA GLU A 41 -13.78 -8.71 14.70
C GLU A 41 -14.81 -9.82 14.86
N THR A 42 -16.00 -9.45 15.32
CA THR A 42 -17.12 -10.37 15.54
C THR A 42 -18.35 -9.90 14.79
N GLY A 43 -19.35 -10.78 14.63
CA GLY A 43 -20.57 -10.45 13.90
C GLY A 43 -20.36 -10.24 12.39
N LEU A 44 -19.28 -10.80 11.84
CA LEU A 44 -19.03 -10.80 10.40
C LEU A 44 -20.12 -11.59 9.66
N PRO A 45 -20.51 -11.17 8.44
CA PRO A 45 -21.43 -11.95 7.63
C PRO A 45 -20.82 -13.32 7.31
N ASP A 46 -21.61 -14.38 7.46
CA ASP A 46 -21.21 -15.76 7.14
C ASP A 46 -21.16 -16.06 5.63
N SER A 47 -21.74 -15.15 4.83
CA SER A 47 -21.93 -15.29 3.40
C SER A 47 -22.09 -13.93 2.74
N PHE A 48 -21.70 -13.81 1.47
CA PHE A 48 -21.99 -12.65 0.64
C PHE A 48 -22.31 -13.09 -0.79
N ASP A 49 -23.04 -12.24 -1.53
CA ASP A 49 -23.19 -12.35 -2.99
C ASP A 49 -22.62 -11.08 -3.60
N ALA A 50 -21.62 -11.24 -4.47
CA ALA A 50 -20.96 -10.13 -5.18
C ALA A 50 -21.88 -9.40 -6.16
N GLY A 51 -23.10 -9.91 -6.38
CA GLY A 51 -24.08 -9.33 -7.29
C GLY A 51 -23.84 -9.72 -8.73
N ARG A 52 -24.50 -9.01 -9.64
CA ARG A 52 -24.42 -9.21 -11.09
C ARG A 52 -24.03 -7.89 -11.75
N PHE A 53 -23.47 -7.98 -12.95
CA PHE A 53 -23.22 -6.80 -13.76
C PHE A 53 -24.54 -6.13 -14.18
N LYS A 54 -24.53 -4.80 -14.28
CA LYS A 54 -25.62 -4.04 -14.88
C LYS A 54 -25.61 -4.26 -16.39
N GLY A 55 -26.38 -5.25 -16.87
CA GLY A 55 -26.44 -5.60 -18.28
C GLY A 55 -25.07 -6.02 -18.83
N SER A 56 -24.60 -5.35 -19.87
CA SER A 56 -23.29 -5.59 -20.50
C SER A 56 -22.18 -4.64 -20.02
N THR A 57 -22.39 -3.91 -18.92
CA THR A 57 -21.38 -3.01 -18.35
C THR A 57 -20.44 -3.73 -17.39
N GLU A 58 -19.36 -3.07 -16.99
CA GLU A 58 -18.44 -3.57 -15.97
C GLU A 58 -18.81 -3.10 -14.55
N GLU A 59 -19.98 -2.50 -14.38
CA GLU A 59 -20.49 -2.07 -13.07
C GLU A 59 -21.32 -3.16 -12.41
N ILE A 60 -21.11 -3.36 -11.11
CA ILE A 60 -21.97 -4.24 -10.31
C ILE A 60 -23.26 -3.52 -9.92
N ASP A 61 -24.38 -4.22 -10.07
CA ASP A 61 -25.66 -3.80 -9.52
C ASP A 61 -25.73 -4.13 -8.02
N LEU A 62 -25.52 -3.11 -7.18
CA LEU A 62 -25.61 -3.26 -5.73
C LEU A 62 -26.95 -3.80 -5.25
N ALA A 63 -28.05 -3.60 -5.99
CA ALA A 63 -29.36 -4.15 -5.64
C ALA A 63 -29.41 -5.69 -5.72
N THR A 64 -28.47 -6.29 -6.44
CA THR A 64 -28.34 -7.75 -6.57
C THR A 64 -27.34 -8.36 -5.59
N THR A 65 -26.65 -7.52 -4.82
CA THR A 65 -25.67 -7.99 -3.83
C THR A 65 -26.35 -8.43 -2.54
N LYS A 66 -25.65 -9.25 -1.77
CA LYS A 66 -26.03 -9.62 -0.40
C LYS A 66 -24.83 -9.42 0.52
N ASN A 67 -25.03 -8.71 1.63
CA ASN A 67 -23.98 -8.43 2.62
C ASN A 67 -22.75 -7.70 2.03
N VAL A 68 -22.93 -6.90 0.98
CA VAL A 68 -21.90 -6.04 0.39
C VAL A 68 -22.24 -4.58 0.66
N LYS A 69 -21.27 -3.82 1.18
CA LYS A 69 -21.46 -2.41 1.53
C LYS A 69 -21.25 -1.47 0.34
N TRP A 70 -20.19 -1.71 -0.43
CA TRP A 70 -19.83 -0.96 -1.63
C TRP A 70 -18.94 -1.82 -2.53
N VAL A 71 -18.79 -1.39 -3.79
CA VAL A 71 -17.91 -2.02 -4.79
C VAL A 71 -17.11 -0.93 -5.49
N ALA A 72 -15.80 -1.12 -5.57
CA ALA A 72 -14.90 -0.24 -6.34
C ALA A 72 -14.31 -1.00 -7.54
N LYS A 73 -14.48 -0.45 -8.74
CA LYS A 73 -13.86 -1.00 -9.95
C LYS A 73 -12.35 -0.76 -9.92
N LEU A 74 -11.57 -1.83 -10.01
CA LEU A 74 -10.11 -1.80 -10.14
C LEU A 74 -9.70 -1.86 -11.61
N GLY A 75 -8.39 -1.84 -11.87
CA GLY A 75 -7.83 -2.17 -13.17
C GLY A 75 -8.07 -3.64 -13.55
N SER A 76 -7.48 -4.07 -14.67
CA SER A 76 -7.67 -5.43 -15.18
C SER A 76 -6.85 -6.49 -14.42
N GLN A 77 -5.79 -6.09 -13.72
CA GLN A 77 -4.93 -6.99 -12.94
C GLN A 77 -4.55 -6.38 -11.59
N THR A 78 -4.75 -7.15 -10.52
CA THR A 78 -4.50 -6.74 -9.13
C THR A 78 -3.91 -7.91 -8.36
N TYR A 79 -2.65 -7.78 -7.93
CA TYR A 79 -1.95 -8.79 -7.13
C TYR A 79 -1.56 -8.28 -5.73
N GLY A 80 -1.47 -6.95 -5.54
CA GLY A 80 -1.24 -6.35 -4.24
C GLY A 80 -2.44 -6.53 -3.33
N ASN A 81 -2.21 -6.93 -2.08
CA ASN A 81 -3.28 -7.11 -1.12
C ASN A 81 -3.73 -5.75 -0.56
N PRO A 82 -5.04 -5.56 -0.35
CA PRO A 82 -5.52 -4.32 0.23
C PRO A 82 -5.12 -4.21 1.71
N THR A 83 -4.86 -2.99 2.16
CA THR A 83 -4.75 -2.64 3.58
C THR A 83 -5.71 -1.50 3.92
N VAL A 84 -6.19 -1.49 5.15
CA VAL A 84 -7.24 -0.55 5.59
C VAL A 84 -6.75 0.14 6.85
N ALA A 85 -6.62 1.46 6.84
CA ALA A 85 -6.26 2.20 8.05
C ALA A 85 -6.69 3.66 7.97
N GLY A 86 -7.05 4.24 9.11
CA GLY A 86 -7.36 5.67 9.22
C GLY A 86 -8.47 6.13 8.27
N GLY A 87 -9.51 5.31 8.07
CA GLY A 87 -10.64 5.63 7.19
C GLY A 87 -10.37 5.43 5.69
N ARG A 88 -9.28 4.75 5.33
CA ARG A 88 -8.83 4.59 3.94
C ARG A 88 -8.54 3.14 3.60
N VAL A 89 -8.80 2.76 2.36
CA VAL A 89 -8.40 1.47 1.78
C VAL A 89 -7.34 1.74 0.72
N PHE A 90 -6.19 1.06 0.83
CA PHE A 90 -5.10 1.15 -0.13
C PHE A 90 -5.00 -0.15 -0.91
N VAL A 91 -4.99 -0.07 -2.24
CA VAL A 91 -4.91 -1.27 -3.09
C VAL A 91 -4.14 -0.98 -4.37
N GLY A 92 -3.16 -1.85 -4.67
CA GLY A 92 -2.36 -1.80 -5.88
C GLY A 92 -3.08 -2.46 -7.05
N THR A 93 -3.08 -1.84 -8.23
CA THR A 93 -3.72 -2.31 -9.45
C THR A 93 -3.03 -1.73 -10.69
N ASN A 94 -3.61 -1.89 -11.88
CA ASN A 94 -3.14 -1.26 -13.12
C ASN A 94 -4.11 -0.18 -13.61
N ASN A 95 -3.74 0.52 -14.69
CA ASN A 95 -4.52 1.62 -15.24
C ASN A 95 -5.51 1.23 -16.35
N GLU A 96 -5.88 -0.04 -16.49
CA GLU A 96 -6.81 -0.49 -17.55
C GLU A 96 -8.28 -0.07 -17.29
N SER A 97 -8.55 0.57 -16.15
CA SER A 97 -9.78 1.32 -15.91
C SER A 97 -9.42 2.73 -15.43
N PRO A 98 -8.97 3.62 -16.34
CA PRO A 98 -8.41 4.91 -15.96
C PRO A 98 -9.36 5.76 -15.13
N ARG A 99 -8.88 6.26 -13.99
CA ARG A 99 -9.64 7.18 -13.11
C ARG A 99 -9.32 8.64 -13.34
N ASP A 100 -8.23 8.90 -14.05
CA ASP A 100 -7.79 10.22 -14.43
C ASP A 100 -7.50 10.27 -15.93
N ARG A 101 -8.16 11.19 -16.64
CA ARG A 101 -8.00 11.37 -18.09
C ARG A 101 -6.60 11.84 -18.47
N ARG A 102 -5.85 12.48 -17.57
CA ARG A 102 -4.45 12.91 -17.80
C ARG A 102 -3.49 11.73 -17.86
N ILE A 103 -3.88 10.61 -17.22
CA ILE A 103 -3.02 9.45 -16.99
C ILE A 103 -3.48 8.32 -17.92
N GLN A 104 -2.81 8.22 -19.08
CA GLN A 104 -3.09 7.21 -20.10
C GLN A 104 -1.97 6.16 -20.16
N GLY A 105 -2.33 5.00 -20.72
CA GLY A 105 -1.43 3.88 -20.97
C GLY A 105 -1.19 2.99 -19.74
N ASP A 106 -0.42 1.93 -19.98
CA ASP A 106 -0.05 0.93 -18.98
C ASP A 106 0.83 1.52 -17.88
N ARG A 107 0.40 1.32 -16.63
CA ARG A 107 0.96 1.91 -15.40
C ARG A 107 0.63 1.05 -14.20
N GLY A 108 1.53 1.02 -13.22
CA GLY A 108 1.19 0.59 -11.87
C GLY A 108 0.42 1.70 -11.16
N ILE A 109 -0.68 1.36 -10.50
CA ILE A 109 -1.52 2.31 -9.78
C ILE A 109 -1.68 1.87 -8.33
N LEU A 110 -1.52 2.78 -7.38
CA LEU A 110 -2.05 2.60 -6.02
C LEU A 110 -3.30 3.46 -5.90
N TYR A 111 -4.45 2.85 -5.59
CA TYR A 111 -5.63 3.61 -5.18
C TYR A 111 -5.65 3.82 -3.67
N CYS A 112 -6.02 5.02 -3.26
CA CYS A 112 -6.54 5.30 -1.93
C CYS A 112 -8.04 5.55 -2.04
N LEU A 113 -8.86 4.69 -1.43
CA LEU A 113 -10.30 4.78 -1.42
C LEU A 113 -10.81 5.16 -0.03
N ASP A 114 -11.94 5.84 0.04
CA ASP A 114 -12.66 6.05 1.30
C ASP A 114 -13.18 4.70 1.81
N GLU A 115 -12.91 4.37 3.07
CA GLU A 115 -13.30 3.08 3.66
C GLU A 115 -14.83 2.92 3.75
N LYS A 116 -15.57 4.01 3.92
CA LYS A 116 -17.02 3.95 4.13
C LYS A 116 -17.78 3.86 2.82
N THR A 117 -17.29 4.52 1.77
CA THR A 117 -18.02 4.63 0.49
C THR A 117 -17.37 3.88 -0.66
N GLY A 118 -16.07 3.59 -0.59
CA GLY A 118 -15.29 3.04 -1.70
C GLY A 118 -14.94 4.07 -2.78
N ASP A 119 -15.23 5.35 -2.53
CA ASP A 119 -14.90 6.42 -3.47
C ASP A 119 -13.39 6.61 -3.57
N LEU A 120 -12.89 6.82 -4.78
CA LEU A 120 -11.49 7.19 -4.96
C LEU A 120 -11.22 8.54 -4.28
N LEU A 121 -10.25 8.57 -3.37
CA LEU A 121 -9.73 9.78 -2.74
C LEU A 121 -8.58 10.35 -3.55
N TRP A 122 -7.56 9.55 -3.81
CA TRP A 122 -6.41 9.89 -4.64
C TRP A 122 -5.77 8.63 -5.23
N GLN A 123 -4.85 8.80 -6.19
CA GLN A 123 -4.07 7.70 -6.74
C GLN A 123 -2.59 8.05 -6.92
N LEU A 124 -1.69 7.08 -6.71
CA LEU A 124 -0.33 7.12 -7.23
C LEU A 124 -0.32 6.49 -8.61
N ALA A 125 0.23 7.18 -9.61
CA ALA A 125 0.44 6.62 -10.94
C ALA A 125 1.93 6.44 -11.24
N VAL A 126 2.35 5.18 -11.37
CA VAL A 126 3.73 4.79 -11.61
C VAL A 126 3.91 4.39 -13.08
N PRO A 127 4.73 5.10 -13.87
CA PRO A 127 5.02 4.71 -15.25
C PRO A 127 5.75 3.37 -15.30
N LYS A 128 5.67 2.68 -16.43
CA LYS A 128 6.41 1.45 -16.68
C LYS A 128 7.91 1.70 -16.86
N LEU A 129 8.74 0.71 -16.51
CA LEU A 129 10.20 0.74 -16.69
C LEU A 129 10.65 0.73 -18.16
N GLY A 130 9.77 0.35 -19.09
CA GLY A 130 10.11 0.24 -20.52
C GLY A 130 10.97 -0.98 -20.88
N THR A 131 11.26 -1.84 -19.90
CA THR A 131 12.02 -3.10 -20.06
C THR A 131 11.14 -4.29 -20.44
N GLY A 132 9.83 -4.08 -20.56
CA GLY A 132 8.84 -5.12 -20.79
C GLY A 132 8.91 -6.24 -19.76
N LYS A 133 8.51 -7.45 -20.19
CA LYS A 133 8.37 -8.66 -19.36
C LYS A 133 9.59 -9.01 -18.53
N VAL A 134 10.78 -8.56 -18.91
CA VAL A 134 12.01 -8.89 -18.18
C VAL A 134 11.99 -8.33 -16.76
N SER A 135 11.58 -7.07 -16.58
CA SER A 135 11.65 -6.41 -15.27
C SER A 135 10.37 -5.69 -14.84
N ASP A 136 9.44 -5.46 -15.76
CA ASP A 136 8.15 -4.80 -15.49
C ASP A 136 7.13 -5.26 -16.55
N TRP A 137 6.52 -6.40 -16.29
CA TRP A 137 5.62 -7.07 -17.22
C TRP A 137 4.41 -6.19 -17.51
N GLU A 138 4.16 -6.03 -18.80
CA GLU A 138 3.03 -5.27 -19.34
C GLU A 138 1.71 -5.68 -18.68
N PHE A 139 0.91 -4.68 -18.33
CA PHE A 139 -0.38 -4.77 -17.66
C PHE A 139 -0.36 -5.35 -16.25
N LEU A 140 0.77 -5.80 -15.71
CA LEU A 140 0.86 -6.03 -14.27
C LEU A 140 0.75 -4.69 -13.53
N GLY A 141 -0.04 -4.66 -12.47
CA GLY A 141 -0.23 -3.46 -11.67
C GLY A 141 0.93 -3.19 -10.69
N LEU A 142 0.66 -2.29 -9.76
CA LEU A 142 1.47 -2.17 -8.55
C LEU A 142 1.14 -3.35 -7.63
N CYS A 143 2.12 -4.21 -7.35
CA CYS A 143 1.89 -5.47 -6.64
C CYS A 143 2.19 -5.42 -5.15
N SER A 144 2.74 -4.31 -4.64
CA SER A 144 3.00 -4.15 -3.21
C SER A 144 1.72 -4.10 -2.39
N SER A 145 1.76 -4.77 -1.24
CA SER A 145 0.74 -4.66 -0.18
C SER A 145 1.16 -3.55 0.78
N PRO A 146 0.49 -2.38 0.80
CA PRO A 146 1.00 -1.22 1.52
C PRO A 146 1.06 -1.44 3.04
N ALA A 147 2.11 -0.95 3.68
CA ALA A 147 2.19 -0.86 5.14
C ALA A 147 1.87 0.56 5.60
N ILE A 148 1.05 0.72 6.64
CA ILE A 148 0.55 2.03 7.06
C ILE A 148 0.92 2.28 8.53
N GLU A 149 1.56 3.41 8.80
CA GLU A 149 1.85 3.82 10.18
C GLU A 149 1.88 5.36 10.27
N GLY A 150 1.21 5.92 11.27
CA GLY A 150 1.32 7.35 11.59
C GLY A 150 0.95 8.30 10.44
N GLY A 151 -0.05 7.92 9.62
CA GLY A 151 -0.46 8.72 8.45
C GLY A 151 0.46 8.57 7.24
N ARG A 152 1.40 7.63 7.26
CA ARG A 152 2.32 7.33 6.14
C ARG A 152 1.99 5.98 5.51
N VAL A 153 2.21 5.89 4.21
CA VAL A 153 1.99 4.66 3.42
C VAL A 153 3.31 4.25 2.79
N TYR A 154 3.77 3.04 3.10
CA TYR A 154 5.02 2.47 2.61
C TYR A 154 4.73 1.39 1.58
N ILE A 155 5.40 1.46 0.43
CA ILE A 155 5.22 0.54 -0.70
C ILE A 155 6.53 0.26 -1.43
N VAL A 156 6.49 -0.77 -2.28
CA VAL A 156 7.44 -0.93 -3.39
C VAL A 156 6.69 -0.78 -4.72
N THR A 157 7.14 0.13 -5.58
CA THR A 157 6.52 0.37 -6.89
C THR A 157 6.98 -0.66 -7.92
N ASN A 158 6.25 -0.84 -9.03
CA ASN A 158 6.65 -1.70 -10.16
C ASN A 158 8.01 -1.32 -10.76
N ARG A 159 8.54 -0.13 -10.46
CA ARG A 159 9.86 0.34 -10.90
C ARG A 159 11.01 -0.10 -9.99
N CYS A 160 10.75 -0.92 -8.97
CA CYS A 160 11.74 -1.32 -7.96
C CYS A 160 12.20 -0.13 -7.10
N GLU A 161 11.24 0.73 -6.75
CA GLU A 161 11.47 1.86 -5.86
C GLU A 161 10.76 1.60 -4.54
N ALA A 162 11.47 1.73 -3.42
CA ALA A 162 10.84 1.86 -2.12
C ALA A 162 10.34 3.31 -1.97
N MET A 163 9.13 3.48 -1.46
CA MET A 163 8.49 4.80 -1.41
C MET A 163 7.65 4.96 -0.14
N CYS A 164 7.64 6.18 0.39
CA CYS A 164 6.72 6.62 1.42
C CYS A 164 5.83 7.72 0.86
N LEU A 165 4.52 7.60 1.11
CA LEU A 165 3.50 8.56 0.71
C LEU A 165 2.82 9.14 1.95
N ASP A 166 2.25 10.33 1.83
CA ASP A 166 1.24 10.80 2.77
C ASP A 166 -0.09 10.06 2.52
N ALA A 167 -0.70 9.52 3.56
CA ALA A 167 -2.03 8.90 3.50
C ALA A 167 -3.12 9.87 3.03
N ALA A 168 -2.96 11.19 3.23
CA ALA A 168 -3.87 12.20 2.73
C ALA A 168 -3.69 12.51 1.24
N GLY A 169 -2.60 12.06 0.61
CA GLY A 169 -2.24 12.44 -0.75
C GLY A 169 -1.98 13.94 -0.85
N MET A 170 -2.22 14.54 -2.00
CA MET A 170 -2.04 15.99 -2.20
C MET A 170 -3.17 16.87 -1.65
N ALA A 171 -4.19 16.28 -1.00
CA ALA A 171 -5.37 17.02 -0.54
C ALA A 171 -5.07 18.05 0.57
N ASN A 172 -4.01 17.83 1.35
CA ASN A 172 -3.46 18.72 2.36
C ASN A 172 -2.24 19.52 1.86
N GLY A 173 -1.92 19.44 0.56
CA GLY A 173 -0.69 19.99 0.01
C GLY A 173 0.41 18.94 -0.07
N ASN A 174 1.65 19.40 -0.21
CA ASN A 174 2.81 18.52 -0.26
C ASN A 174 3.59 18.65 1.05
N ASP A 175 3.57 17.57 1.84
CA ASP A 175 4.11 17.48 3.19
C ASP A 175 5.54 16.92 3.21
N GLY A 176 6.12 16.66 2.03
CA GLY A 176 7.45 16.08 1.86
C GLY A 176 8.50 17.00 1.23
N PRO A 177 9.76 16.57 1.18
CA PRO A 177 10.82 17.22 0.40
C PRO A 177 10.76 16.91 -1.11
N PHE A 178 10.07 15.84 -1.53
CA PHE A 178 9.89 15.54 -2.96
C PHE A 178 8.91 16.57 -3.56
N LYS A 179 9.22 17.13 -4.74
CA LYS A 179 8.41 18.18 -5.39
C LYS A 179 8.17 17.88 -6.88
N GLU A 180 8.48 16.68 -7.31
CA GLU A 180 8.50 16.27 -8.72
C GLU A 180 7.37 15.29 -9.07
N GLU A 181 6.27 15.26 -8.32
CA GLU A 181 5.16 14.31 -8.51
C GLU A 181 4.61 14.40 -9.92
N GLY A 182 4.44 15.62 -10.44
CA GLY A 182 4.01 15.85 -11.82
C GLY A 182 4.93 15.20 -12.86
N GLN A 183 6.25 15.29 -12.67
CA GLN A 183 7.23 14.66 -13.57
C GLN A 183 7.29 13.14 -13.38
N TYR A 184 7.20 12.67 -12.15
CA TYR A 184 7.20 11.25 -11.83
C TYR A 184 6.00 10.54 -12.46
N MET A 185 4.79 11.08 -12.28
CA MET A 185 3.57 10.56 -12.88
C MET A 185 3.59 10.65 -14.40
N ALA A 186 4.15 11.72 -14.98
CA ALA A 186 4.31 11.81 -16.43
C ALA A 186 5.17 10.66 -16.97
N GLY A 187 6.31 10.42 -16.32
CA GLY A 187 7.32 9.44 -16.68
C GLY A 187 8.44 10.02 -17.56
N PRO A 188 9.47 9.20 -17.86
CA PRO A 188 10.66 9.66 -18.57
C PRO A 188 10.36 10.25 -19.95
N GLY A 189 11.01 11.37 -20.29
CA GLY A 189 10.90 12.00 -21.60
C GLY A 189 9.56 12.69 -21.89
N LYS A 190 8.67 12.80 -20.89
CA LYS A 190 7.38 13.50 -21.00
C LYS A 190 7.38 14.76 -20.13
N PRO A 191 6.66 15.83 -20.54
CA PRO A 191 6.51 17.02 -19.72
C PRO A 191 5.77 16.70 -18.41
N PRO A 192 6.07 17.40 -17.30
CA PRO A 192 5.37 17.22 -16.04
C PRO A 192 3.86 17.41 -16.20
N LEU A 193 3.07 16.54 -15.55
CA LEU A 193 1.64 16.75 -15.39
C LEU A 193 1.38 17.77 -14.28
N GLN A 194 0.28 18.52 -14.39
CA GLN A 194 -0.20 19.34 -13.28
C GLN A 194 -0.56 18.43 -12.10
N VAL A 195 -0.14 18.77 -10.88
CA VAL A 195 -0.53 18.06 -9.65
C VAL A 195 -1.85 18.62 -9.13
N THR A 196 -2.72 17.74 -8.63
CA THR A 196 -4.04 18.02 -8.07
C THR A 196 -4.23 17.32 -6.73
N ASP A 197 -5.30 17.64 -6.00
CA ASP A 197 -5.69 16.99 -4.74
C ASP A 197 -6.01 15.49 -4.86
N ARG A 198 -6.16 14.97 -6.09
CA ARG A 198 -6.38 13.56 -6.40
C ARG A 198 -5.11 12.77 -6.70
N ASP A 199 -3.95 13.42 -6.63
CA ASP A 199 -2.65 12.79 -6.85
C ASP A 199 -1.99 12.41 -5.51
N ALA A 200 -1.15 11.39 -5.52
CA ALA A 200 -0.38 11.01 -4.34
C ALA A 200 0.68 12.07 -3.98
N ASP A 201 0.90 12.29 -2.68
CA ASP A 201 2.02 13.08 -2.16
C ASP A 201 3.17 12.16 -1.79
N ILE A 202 4.32 12.33 -2.44
CA ILE A 202 5.49 11.48 -2.25
C ILE A 202 6.36 12.14 -1.18
N LEU A 203 6.57 11.46 -0.05
CA LEU A 203 7.43 11.99 1.01
C LEU A 203 8.90 11.69 0.72
N TRP A 204 9.20 10.47 0.29
CA TRP A 204 10.52 10.08 -0.18
C TRP A 204 10.45 8.89 -1.13
N ARG A 205 11.49 8.74 -1.96
CA ARG A 205 11.67 7.63 -2.91
C ARG A 205 13.12 7.16 -2.88
N PHE A 206 13.33 5.85 -2.89
CA PHE A 206 14.62 5.20 -2.98
C PHE A 206 14.61 4.21 -4.15
N ASP A 207 15.41 4.45 -5.20
CA ASP A 207 15.48 3.59 -6.39
C ASP A 207 16.48 2.45 -6.15
N MET A 208 15.97 1.24 -5.92
CA MET A 208 16.83 0.09 -5.60
C MET A 208 17.62 -0.40 -6.82
N ARG A 209 17.24 -0.05 -8.04
CA ARG A 209 18.02 -0.41 -9.24
C ARG A 209 19.27 0.43 -9.33
N GLU A 210 19.13 1.74 -9.14
CA GLU A 210 20.25 2.68 -9.19
C GLU A 210 21.16 2.54 -7.97
N GLU A 211 20.58 2.50 -6.77
CA GLU A 211 21.35 2.55 -5.52
C GLU A 211 21.96 1.20 -5.13
N LEU A 212 21.26 0.08 -5.42
CA LEU A 212 21.68 -1.26 -4.97
C LEU A 212 22.07 -2.20 -6.13
N GLY A 213 21.98 -1.72 -7.37
CA GLY A 213 22.24 -2.53 -8.56
C GLY A 213 21.28 -3.71 -8.72
N VAL A 214 20.06 -3.59 -8.19
CA VAL A 214 19.04 -4.65 -8.25
C VAL A 214 18.55 -4.82 -9.68
N PHE A 215 18.44 -6.07 -10.12
CA PHE A 215 17.80 -6.44 -11.38
C PHE A 215 16.45 -7.09 -11.08
N PRO A 216 15.36 -6.32 -11.03
CA PRO A 216 14.05 -6.90 -10.75
C PRO A 216 13.62 -7.79 -11.91
N HIS A 217 13.01 -8.94 -11.61
CA HIS A 217 12.47 -9.85 -12.62
C HIS A 217 10.94 -9.88 -12.62
N ASN A 218 10.33 -9.71 -13.80
CA ASN A 218 8.90 -9.59 -14.11
C ASN A 218 8.15 -8.46 -13.39
N ILE A 219 8.22 -8.37 -12.07
CA ILE A 219 7.57 -7.34 -11.28
C ILE A 219 8.24 -7.28 -9.91
N THR A 220 8.13 -6.14 -9.26
CA THR A 220 8.47 -6.01 -7.85
C THR A 220 7.23 -6.18 -6.97
N ASN A 221 7.42 -6.84 -5.83
CA ASN A 221 6.38 -7.01 -4.83
C ASN A 221 7.02 -6.88 -3.46
N CYS A 222 6.31 -6.27 -2.52
CA CYS A 222 6.66 -6.30 -1.12
C CYS A 222 5.40 -5.99 -0.30
N ALA A 223 5.22 -6.69 0.82
CA ALA A 223 4.53 -6.16 1.98
C ALA A 223 5.61 -5.54 2.89
N PRO A 224 5.84 -4.22 2.90
CA PRO A 224 6.91 -3.65 3.71
C PRO A 224 6.72 -3.99 5.19
N LEU A 225 7.83 -4.11 5.90
CA LEU A 225 7.87 -4.36 7.33
C LEU A 225 8.35 -3.08 8.01
N ILE A 226 7.59 -2.58 8.97
CA ILE A 226 7.98 -1.42 9.78
C ILE A 226 8.40 -1.94 11.15
N ILE A 227 9.60 -1.59 11.58
CA ILE A 227 10.16 -1.94 12.89
C ILE A 227 10.91 -0.73 13.42
N GLY A 228 10.42 -0.16 14.53
CA GLY A 228 10.96 1.07 15.09
C GLY A 228 10.93 2.20 14.05
N ASP A 229 12.07 2.84 13.80
CA ASP A 229 12.23 3.90 12.79
C ASP A 229 12.67 3.39 11.42
N LYS A 230 12.50 2.10 11.15
CA LYS A 230 13.01 1.43 9.95
C LYS A 230 11.87 0.85 9.13
N VAL A 231 12.05 0.86 7.82
CA VAL A 231 11.24 0.09 6.88
C VAL A 231 12.14 -0.91 6.16
N VAL A 232 11.76 -2.18 6.16
CA VAL A 232 12.45 -3.25 5.45
C VAL A 232 11.60 -3.67 4.26
N VAL A 233 12.25 -3.77 3.10
CA VAL A 233 11.61 -4.16 1.84
C VAL A 233 12.38 -5.29 1.17
N THR A 234 11.69 -6.15 0.42
CA THR A 234 12.36 -7.03 -0.55
C THR A 234 12.63 -6.27 -1.85
N THR A 235 13.73 -6.63 -2.50
CA THR A 235 14.21 -5.95 -3.71
C THR A 235 13.67 -6.58 -5.00
N SER A 236 13.15 -7.81 -4.95
CA SER A 236 12.74 -8.56 -6.15
C SER A 236 13.86 -8.81 -7.16
N ASN A 237 15.11 -8.82 -6.71
CA ASN A 237 16.24 -9.23 -7.55
C ASN A 237 16.03 -10.64 -8.12
N GLY A 238 16.33 -10.81 -9.41
CA GLY A 238 16.04 -12.05 -10.11
C GLY A 238 16.89 -12.27 -11.36
N VAL A 239 16.39 -13.17 -12.19
CA VAL A 239 17.04 -13.60 -13.44
C VAL A 239 16.83 -12.61 -14.58
N ASP A 240 17.63 -12.72 -15.64
CA ASP A 240 17.35 -12.03 -16.90
C ASP A 240 16.31 -12.78 -17.75
N TRP A 241 16.11 -12.30 -18.99
CA TRP A 241 15.17 -12.86 -19.94
C TRP A 241 15.43 -14.34 -20.30
N THR A 242 16.64 -14.87 -20.05
CA THR A 242 16.96 -16.28 -20.30
C THR A 242 16.39 -17.21 -19.23
N HIS A 243 15.97 -16.65 -18.09
CA HIS A 243 15.57 -17.39 -16.89
C HIS A 243 16.63 -18.32 -16.31
N THR A 244 17.91 -18.10 -16.66
CA THR A 244 19.02 -18.95 -16.19
C THR A 244 20.21 -18.17 -15.63
N ASN A 245 20.32 -16.88 -15.97
CA ASN A 245 21.38 -16.01 -15.49
C ASN A 245 20.83 -14.94 -14.53
N ILE A 246 21.53 -14.69 -13.42
CA ILE A 246 21.22 -13.63 -12.46
C ILE A 246 22.18 -12.47 -12.73
N PRO A 247 21.74 -11.33 -13.27
CA PRO A 247 22.64 -10.25 -13.67
C PRO A 247 23.49 -9.69 -12.53
N ASN A 248 22.91 -9.61 -11.33
CA ASN A 248 23.64 -9.21 -10.13
C ASN A 248 23.38 -10.19 -8.98
N PRO A 249 24.17 -11.28 -8.86
CA PRO A 249 24.01 -12.26 -7.79
C PRO A 249 24.50 -11.74 -6.43
N ARG A 250 25.08 -10.53 -6.39
CA ARG A 250 25.52 -9.85 -5.16
C ARG A 250 24.58 -8.75 -4.69
N ALA A 251 23.56 -8.38 -5.47
CA ALA A 251 22.55 -7.42 -5.03
C ALA A 251 21.81 -7.98 -3.80
N PRO A 252 21.48 -7.12 -2.81
CA PRO A 252 20.76 -7.58 -1.64
C PRO A 252 19.34 -8.02 -2.00
N CYS A 253 18.82 -9.04 -1.31
CA CYS A 253 17.41 -9.43 -1.43
C CYS A 253 16.49 -8.64 -0.48
N LEU A 254 17.05 -8.01 0.56
CA LEU A 254 16.34 -7.08 1.44
C LEU A 254 17.14 -5.78 1.59
N ALA A 255 16.41 -4.66 1.63
CA ALA A 255 16.97 -3.36 1.97
C ALA A 255 16.25 -2.79 3.20
N MET A 256 17.01 -2.17 4.09
CA MET A 256 16.50 -1.50 5.28
C MET A 256 16.74 -0.01 5.14
N LEU A 257 15.67 0.76 5.21
CA LEU A 257 15.67 2.21 5.04
C LEU A 257 15.19 2.88 6.33
N ASP A 258 15.64 4.10 6.57
CA ASP A 258 15.05 4.98 7.57
C ASP A 258 13.63 5.37 7.13
N LYS A 259 12.62 5.10 7.96
CA LYS A 259 11.21 5.25 7.56
C LYS A 259 10.81 6.71 7.34
N ASN A 260 11.56 7.67 7.89
CA ASN A 260 11.23 9.08 7.82
C ASN A 260 11.86 9.75 6.59
N THR A 261 13.03 9.28 6.18
CA THR A 261 13.86 9.92 5.16
C THR A 261 14.09 9.07 3.91
N GLY A 262 13.84 7.75 3.97
CA GLY A 262 14.15 6.82 2.89
C GLY A 262 15.64 6.49 2.73
N LYS A 263 16.50 6.99 3.64
CA LYS A 263 17.94 6.75 3.59
C LYS A 263 18.25 5.28 3.84
N LEU A 264 19.13 4.69 3.05
CA LEU A 264 19.64 3.35 3.27
C LEU A 264 20.38 3.23 4.60
N LEU A 265 19.97 2.24 5.41
CA LEU A 265 20.55 1.92 6.71
C LEU A 265 21.35 0.62 6.66
N ALA A 266 20.83 -0.39 5.96
CA ALA A 266 21.48 -1.69 5.82
C ALA A 266 21.00 -2.44 4.58
N GLU A 267 21.82 -3.39 4.17
CA GLU A 267 21.59 -4.31 3.07
C GLU A 267 21.70 -5.76 3.57
N GLU A 268 20.89 -6.65 3.01
CA GLU A 268 21.05 -8.08 3.24
C GLU A 268 22.39 -8.58 2.67
N ALA A 269 23.17 -9.28 3.50
CA ALA A 269 24.52 -9.75 3.17
C ALA A 269 24.69 -11.29 3.24
N SER A 270 23.60 -12.04 3.38
CA SER A 270 23.60 -13.52 3.44
C SER A 270 23.73 -14.19 2.06
N GLY A 271 23.67 -13.41 0.97
CA GLY A 271 23.91 -13.87 -0.39
C GLY A 271 22.74 -14.69 -0.96
N VAL A 272 21.50 -14.40 -0.54
CA VAL A 272 20.30 -15.10 -1.05
C VAL A 272 20.16 -14.95 -2.56
N ALA A 273 20.52 -13.80 -3.12
CA ALA A 273 20.43 -13.51 -4.53
C ALA A 273 21.09 -14.57 -5.42
N ALA A 274 22.30 -15.03 -5.08
CA ALA A 274 23.04 -16.04 -5.84
C ALA A 274 22.36 -17.41 -5.95
N ARG A 275 21.33 -17.68 -5.13
CA ARG A 275 20.55 -18.93 -5.13
C ARG A 275 19.11 -18.73 -5.58
N THR A 276 18.77 -17.55 -6.09
CA THR A 276 17.42 -17.25 -6.55
C THR A 276 17.13 -18.03 -7.84
N LEU A 277 16.04 -18.81 -7.83
CA LEU A 277 15.66 -19.61 -9.00
C LEU A 277 15.02 -18.78 -10.11
N HIS A 278 14.32 -17.70 -9.74
CA HIS A 278 13.60 -16.86 -10.69
C HIS A 278 13.58 -15.39 -10.24
N SER A 279 13.01 -15.10 -9.07
CA SER A 279 13.03 -13.77 -8.46
C SER A 279 12.78 -13.86 -6.96
N ASN A 280 13.24 -12.86 -6.20
CA ASN A 280 13.00 -12.78 -4.76
C ASN A 280 11.72 -12.00 -4.42
N TRP A 281 10.57 -12.67 -4.30
CA TRP A 281 9.30 -11.99 -3.96
C TRP A 281 8.86 -12.17 -2.50
N SER A 282 9.66 -12.85 -1.68
CA SER A 282 9.34 -13.10 -0.28
C SER A 282 9.44 -11.80 0.52
N SER A 283 8.31 -11.36 1.05
CA SER A 283 8.27 -10.16 1.89
C SER A 283 8.97 -10.37 3.23
N PRO A 284 9.60 -9.32 3.80
CA PRO A 284 10.23 -9.43 5.11
C PRO A 284 9.18 -9.63 6.22
N ALA A 285 9.56 -10.46 7.19
CA ALA A 285 8.87 -10.64 8.45
C ALA A 285 9.87 -10.39 9.58
N GLY A 286 9.37 -9.87 10.68
CA GLY A 286 10.15 -9.59 11.87
C GLY A 286 9.23 -9.56 13.08
N GLY A 287 9.79 -9.25 14.24
CA GLY A 287 9.02 -9.29 15.47
C GLY A 287 9.82 -8.90 16.68
N MET A 288 9.26 -9.20 17.85
CA MET A 288 9.91 -8.94 19.13
C MET A 288 10.29 -10.27 19.78
N LEU A 289 11.57 -10.45 20.12
CA LEU A 289 12.05 -11.55 20.95
C LEU A 289 12.72 -10.98 22.19
N ASN A 290 12.20 -11.34 23.37
CA ASN A 290 12.71 -10.86 24.67
C ASN A 290 12.83 -9.32 24.77
N GLY A 291 11.90 -8.59 24.12
CA GLY A 291 11.92 -7.13 24.09
C GLY A 291 12.90 -6.51 23.09
N GLN A 292 13.56 -7.33 22.26
CA GLN A 292 14.41 -6.86 21.16
C GLN A 292 13.73 -7.05 19.82
N GLU A 293 13.90 -6.06 18.94
CA GLU A 293 13.51 -6.11 17.54
C GLU A 293 14.34 -7.15 16.77
N LEU A 294 13.66 -8.00 15.99
CA LEU A 294 14.23 -8.99 15.07
C LEU A 294 13.79 -8.71 13.63
#